data_AF-A0A969H2L0-F1
#
_entry.id   AF-A0A969H2L0-F1
#
_cell.length_a   1.000
_cell.length_b   1.000
_cell.length_c   1.000
_cell.angle_alpha   90.00
_cell.angle_beta   90.00
_cell.angle_gamma   90.00
#
_symmetry.space_group_name_H-M   'P 1'
#
loop_
_entity.id
_entity.type
_entity.pdbx_description
1 polymer ?
#
loop_
_entity_poly.entity_id
_entity_poly.type
_entity_poly.pdbx_seq_one_letter_code
_entity_poly.pdbx_strand_id
1 'polypeptide(L)' 'YALNLNGQIVLIENVPARVNEETGEQFFSPSTVERLQQTILDKEEPDHFVQVPVYDYSTSQ' A
#
# COMPACT_ATOMS: atom_id res chain seq x y z
N TYR A 1 3.20 -2.07 2.07
CA TYR A 1 1.75 -1.86 2.27
C TYR A 1 1.16 -1.41 0.93
N ALA A 2 0.06 -2.00 0.48
CA ALA A 2 -0.54 -1.66 -0.81
C ALA A 2 -1.99 -1.25 -0.62
N LEU A 3 -2.39 -0.17 -1.28
CA LEU A 3 -3.74 0.38 -1.23
C LEU A 3 -4.33 0.46 -2.63
N ASN A 4 -5.61 0.14 -2.75
CA ASN A 4 -6.39 0.48 -3.92
C ASN A 4 -7.32 1.64 -3.55
N LEU A 5 -7.12 2.78 -4.20
CA LEU A 5 -7.88 4.01 -3.96
C LEU A 5 -8.36 4.53 -5.30
N ASN A 6 -9.69 4.56 -5.51
CA ASN A 6 -10.30 5.12 -6.73
C ASN A 6 -9.72 4.54 -8.04
N GLY A 7 -9.34 3.25 -8.05
CA GLY A 7 -8.75 2.59 -9.22
C GLY A 7 -7.23 2.81 -9.40
N GLN A 8 -6.58 3.55 -8.49
CA GLN A 8 -5.13 3.67 -8.42
C GLN A 8 -4.56 2.72 -7.36
N ILE A 9 -3.47 2.04 -7.71
CA ILE A 9 -2.68 1.26 -6.74
C ILE A 9 -1.56 2.17 -6.21
N VAL A 10 -1.51 2.34 -4.90
CA VAL A 10 -0.40 3.01 -4.20
C VAL A 10 0.38 1.94 -3.43
N LEU A 11 1.66 1.80 -3.76
CA LEU A 11 2.58 0.89 -3.08
C LEU A 11 3.52 1.69 -2.18
N ILE A 12 3.52 1.35 -0.90
CA ILE A 12 4.40 1.96 0.10
C ILE A 12 5.36 0.91 0.62
N GLU A 13 6.64 1.14 0.36
CA GLU A 13 7.74 0.24 0.72
C GLU A 13 8.26 0.53 2.13
N ASN A 14 8.92 -0.47 2.74
CA ASN A 14 9.64 -0.33 4.01
C ASN A 14 8.82 0.25 5.18
N VAL A 15 7.50 -0.02 5.20
CA VAL A 15 6.62 0.45 6.28
C VAL A 15 7.00 -0.25 7.60
N PRO A 16 7.40 0.50 8.64
CA PRO A 16 7.74 -0.10 9.93
C PRO A 16 6.53 -0.76 10.56
N ALA A 17 6.65 -2.05 10.87
CA ALA A 17 5.62 -2.82 11.54
C ALA A 17 6.26 -3.75 12.57
N ARG A 18 5.58 -3.93 13.71
CA ARG A 18 5.84 -5.08 14.58
C ARG A 18 5.05 -6.25 14.02
N VAL A 19 5.71 -7.39 13.82
CA VAL A 19 5.06 -8.60 13.28
C VAL A 19 4.91 -9.62 14.39
N ASN A 20 3.74 -10.23 14.50
CA ASN A 20 3.59 -11.45 15.29
C ASN A 20 4.17 -12.61 14.50
N GLU A 21 5.18 -13.29 15.05
CA GLU A 21 5.92 -14.35 14.34
C GLU A 21 5.08 -15.62 14.10
N GLU A 22 4.07 -15.88 14.94
CA GLU A 22 3.22 -17.06 14.82
C GLU A 22 2.12 -16.87 13.77
N THR A 23 1.49 -15.69 13.75
CA THR A 23 0.32 -15.41 12.89
C THR A 23 0.65 -14.60 11.64
N GLY A 24 1.80 -13.92 11.61
CA GLY A 24 2.15 -12.95 10.57
C GLY A 24 1.41 -11.62 10.69
N GLU A 25 0.61 -11.40 11.74
CA GLU A 25 -0.14 -10.16 11.92
C GLU A 25 0.78 -8.95 12.08
N GLN A 26 0.50 -7.89 11.34
CA GLN A 26 1.28 -6.65 11.33
C GLN A 26 0.61 -5.58 12.19
N PHE A 27 1.36 -5.04 13.14
CA PHE A 27 0.94 -3.93 13.99
C PHE A 27 1.74 -2.68 13.65
N PHE A 28 1.03 -1.60 13.34
CA PHE A 28 1.61 -0.31 12.99
C PHE A 28 1.45 0.66 14.17
N SER A 29 2.47 1.48 14.42
CA SER A 29 2.33 2.57 15.39
C SER A 29 1.37 3.64 14.86
N PRO A 30 0.72 4.43 15.74
CA PRO A 30 -0.12 5.55 15.32
C PRO A 30 0.61 6.51 14.37
N SER A 31 1.86 6.87 14.69
CA SER A 31 2.70 7.75 13.86
C SER A 31 2.96 7.20 12.45
N THR A 32 3.14 5.88 12.32
CA THR A 32 3.28 5.25 11.01
C THR A 32 1.97 5.38 10.23
N VAL A 33 0.83 5.09 10.86
CA VAL A 33 -0.48 5.20 10.21
C VAL A 33 -0.79 6.64 9.77
N GLU A 34 -0.51 7.62 10.62
CA GLU A 34 -0.67 9.04 10.29
C GLU A 34 0.18 9.44 9.08
N ARG A 35 1.46 9.04 9.05
CA ARG A 35 2.34 9.33 7.92
C ARG A 35 1.85 8.70 6.62
N LEU A 36 1.39 7.44 6.67
CA LEU A 36 0.81 6.78 5.48
C LEU A 36 -0.39 7.57 4.94
N GLN A 37 -1.28 8.05 5.82
CA GLN A 37 -2.43 8.84 5.41
C GLN A 37 -2.02 10.19 4.80
N GLN A 38 -1.06 10.90 5.42
CA GLN A 38 -0.58 12.18 4.89
C GLN A 38 0.04 12.03 3.50
N THR A 39 0.93 11.07 3.28
CA THR A 39 1.54 10.80 1.96
C THR A 39 0.47 10.59 0.88
N ILE A 40 -0.63 9.92 1.20
CA ILE A 40 -1.75 9.68 0.27
C ILE A 40 -2.57 10.95 0.03
N LEU A 41 -2.89 11.70 1.09
CA LEU A 41 -3.73 12.91 1.02
C LEU A 41 -3.02 14.06 0.32
N ASP A 42 -1.75 14.26 0.66
CA ASP A 42 -0.91 15.33 0.12
C ASP A 42 -0.41 15.03 -1.29
N LYS A 43 -0.60 13.79 -1.76
CA LYS A 43 -0.16 13.30 -3.07
C LYS A 43 1.33 13.55 -3.28
N GLU A 44 2.12 13.22 -2.26
CA GLU A 44 3.58 13.33 -2.33
C GLU A 44 4.10 12.57 -3.56
N GLU A 45 5.10 13.13 -4.24
CA GLU A 45 5.72 12.48 -5.39
C GLU A 45 6.45 11.21 -4.92
N PRO A 46 6.16 10.04 -5.51
CA PRO A 46 6.81 8.80 -5.09
C PRO A 46 8.27 8.78 -5.54
N ASP A 47 9.11 8.07 -4.78
CA ASP A 47 10.53 7.88 -5.13
C ASP A 47 10.71 7.28 -6.53
N HIS A 48 9.77 6.43 -6.94
CA HIS A 48 9.70 5.87 -8.29
C HIS A 48 8.30 5.31 -8.60
N PHE A 49 8.01 5.15 -9.88
CA PHE A 49 6.83 4.44 -10.37
C PHE A 49 7.22 3.03 -10.81
N VAL A 50 6.30 2.07 -10.61
CA VAL A 50 6.44 0.69 -11.08
C VAL A 50 5.40 0.38 -12.15
N GLN A 51 5.74 -0.49 -13.09
CA GLN A 51 4.80 -1.02 -14.06
C GLN A 51 4.29 -2.38 -13.58
N VAL A 52 2.97 -2.52 -13.45
CA VAL A 52 2.34 -3.76 -12.97
C VAL A 52 1.38 -4.27 -14.04
N PRO A 53 1.51 -5.53 -14.51
CA PRO A 53 0.55 -6.11 -15.44
C PRO A 53 -0.80 -6.37 -14.73
N VAL A 54 -1.90 -6.04 -15.40
CA VAL A 54 -3.26 -6.28 -14.91
C VAL A 54 -3.96 -7.23 -15.87
N TYR A 55 -4.53 -8.31 -15.34
CA TYR A 55 -5.30 -9.30 -16.11
C TYR A 55 -6.76 -9.24 -15.66
N ASP A 56 -7.67 -8.96 -16.59
CA ASP A 56 -9.11 -8.93 -16.36
C ASP A 56 -9.75 -10.18 -17.00
N TYR A 57 -10.43 -10.98 -16.18
CA TYR A 57 -11.12 -12.21 -16.61
C TYR A 57 -12.63 -12.02 -16.75
N SER A 58 -13.17 -10.82 -16.48
CA SER A 58 -14.61 -10.54 -16.52
C SER A 58 -15.22 -10.66 -17.93
N THR A 59 -14.39 -10.56 -18.97
CA THR A 59 -14.78 -10.74 -20.38
C THR A 59 -14.52 -12.15 -20.93
N SER A 60 -14.09 -13.09 -20.08
CA SER A 60 -13.93 -14.51 -20.46
C SER A 60 -15.22 -15.29 -20.17
N GLN A 61 -16.28 -15.03 -20.95
CA GLN A 61 -17.43 -15.92 -21.14
C GLN A 61 -17.87 -15.93 -22.60
#